data_AF-A0A7S2FDR9-F1
#
_entry.id   AF-A0A7S2FDR9-F1
#
_cell.length_a   1.000
_cell.length_b   1.000
_cell.length_c   1.000
_cell.angle_alpha   90.00
_cell.angle_beta   90.00
_cell.angle_gamma   90.00
#
_symmetry.space_group_name_H-M   'P 1'
#
loop_
_entity.id
_entity.type
_entity.pdbx_description
1 polymer ?
#
loop_
_entity_poly.entity_id
_entity_poly.type
_entity_poly.pdbx_seq_one_letter_code
_entity_poly.pdbx_strand_id
1 'polypeptide(L)'
;MVDGTSRLISVVGLKDVMDSGNSGMPFMRGAAVVDATQDVCVGCSNGDIAVFQMAANSNARLQRTVKCHEAPISTMTGGGDLVASGDDEGQVCLWNAQFDQQAIFPGEGLPCTCLGMHNDADALVAGFAHGVLRIVQLSTREVTVEVAAHSRCIMALDVHPTQPIFTTVSEDTYMKVWALPDSEDKSASEVALIYEERVEDRFLTGVQFTRDGSERILAAAYDSKELLVWDRA
;
A
#
# COMPACT_ATOMS: atom_id res chain seq x y z
N MET A 1 -2.76 -31.49 -2.53
CA MET A 1 -1.53 -31.12 -3.26
C MET A 1 -1.97 -30.40 -4.52
N VAL A 2 -2.34 -29.11 -4.40
CA VAL A 2 -2.51 -28.25 -5.57
C VAL A 2 -1.10 -28.03 -6.10
N ASP A 3 -0.84 -28.32 -7.37
CA ASP A 3 0.47 -28.04 -7.93
C ASP A 3 0.73 -26.54 -7.76
N GLY A 4 1.84 -26.20 -7.10
CA GLY A 4 2.16 -24.83 -6.70
C GLY A 4 2.71 -23.99 -7.84
N THR A 5 2.35 -24.27 -9.10
CA THR A 5 2.84 -23.48 -10.23
C THR A 5 1.92 -22.29 -10.46
N SER A 6 2.30 -21.13 -9.92
CA SER A 6 1.74 -19.85 -10.37
C SER A 6 2.04 -19.71 -11.86
N ARG A 7 0.99 -19.62 -12.68
CA ARG A 7 1.11 -19.47 -14.14
C ARG A 7 0.51 -18.15 -14.57
N LEU A 8 1.16 -17.48 -15.51
CA LEU A 8 0.57 -16.31 -16.20
C LEU A 8 -0.67 -16.76 -16.99
N ILE A 9 -1.83 -16.18 -16.63
CA ILE A 9 -3.14 -16.54 -17.20
C ILE A 9 -3.64 -15.54 -18.23
N SER A 10 -3.29 -14.25 -18.09
CA SER A 10 -3.78 -13.17 -18.94
C SER A 10 -2.78 -12.02 -18.97
N VAL A 11 -2.72 -11.29 -20.09
CA VAL A 11 -1.91 -10.07 -20.26
C VAL A 11 -2.81 -9.02 -20.90
N VAL A 12 -2.93 -7.85 -20.26
CA VAL A 12 -3.67 -6.71 -20.78
C VAL A 12 -2.68 -5.61 -21.18
N GLY A 13 -2.80 -5.12 -22.40
CA GLY A 13 -1.92 -4.08 -22.93
C GLY A 13 -2.30 -2.69 -22.40
N LEU A 14 -1.30 -1.93 -21.94
CA LEU A 14 -1.48 -0.56 -21.44
C LEU A 14 -2.03 0.42 -22.48
N LYS A 15 -1.73 0.16 -23.76
CA LYS A 15 -2.20 1.00 -24.88
C LYS A 15 -3.72 1.04 -25.00
N ASP A 16 -4.40 0.00 -24.52
CA ASP A 16 -5.86 -0.09 -24.56
C ASP A 16 -6.51 0.58 -23.33
N VAL A 17 -5.69 0.98 -22.34
CA VAL A 17 -6.14 1.53 -21.06
C VAL A 17 -5.90 3.04 -20.98
N MET A 18 -4.80 3.53 -21.56
CA MET A 18 -4.40 4.94 -21.48
C MET A 18 -4.58 5.64 -22.83
N ASP A 19 -5.33 6.75 -22.83
CA ASP A 19 -5.42 7.64 -23.99
C ASP A 19 -4.04 8.28 -24.22
N SER A 20 -3.44 7.98 -25.38
CA SER A 20 -2.04 8.26 -25.74
C SER A 20 -1.63 9.76 -25.90
N GLY A 21 -2.25 10.66 -25.16
CA GLY A 21 -2.01 12.11 -25.23
C GLY A 21 -0.72 12.60 -24.57
N ASN A 22 -0.03 11.77 -23.77
CA ASN A 22 1.19 12.15 -23.04
C ASN A 22 2.44 11.48 -23.67
N SER A 23 3.55 12.22 -23.78
CA SER A 23 4.75 11.80 -24.55
C SER A 23 5.64 10.75 -23.86
N GLY A 24 5.27 10.30 -22.67
CA GLY A 24 5.97 9.25 -21.92
C GLY A 24 5.47 7.84 -22.28
N MET A 25 6.30 6.81 -22.07
CA MET A 25 5.80 5.45 -22.14
C MET A 25 4.83 5.21 -20.97
N PRO A 26 3.58 4.78 -21.24
CA PRO A 26 2.62 4.50 -20.18
C PRO A 26 3.14 3.38 -19.28
N PHE A 27 3.01 3.56 -17.97
CA PHE A 27 3.31 2.50 -16.99
C PHE A 27 2.22 2.43 -15.92
N MET A 28 2.21 1.31 -15.21
CA MET A 28 1.29 1.06 -14.09
C MET A 28 2.09 0.78 -12.83
N ARG A 29 1.64 1.32 -11.70
CA ARG A 29 2.26 1.11 -10.39
C ARG A 29 1.18 1.15 -9.30
N GLY A 30 1.37 0.28 -8.30
CA GLY A 30 0.37 0.05 -7.26
C GLY A 30 -0.79 -0.78 -7.80
N ALA A 31 -1.26 -1.73 -7.00
CA ALA A 31 -2.47 -2.47 -7.29
C ALA A 31 -3.21 -2.74 -5.97
N ALA A 32 -4.53 -2.70 -6.03
CA ALA A 32 -5.40 -2.95 -4.88
C ALA A 32 -6.61 -3.77 -5.33
N VAL A 33 -7.16 -4.58 -4.42
CA VAL A 33 -8.44 -5.26 -4.63
C VAL A 33 -9.52 -4.48 -3.89
N VAL A 34 -10.67 -4.28 -4.52
CA VAL A 34 -11.87 -3.76 -3.86
C VAL A 34 -12.62 -4.93 -3.26
N ASP A 35 -12.67 -5.08 -1.94
CA ASP A 35 -13.24 -6.28 -1.33
C ASP A 35 -14.73 -6.47 -1.69
N ALA A 36 -15.48 -5.36 -1.77
CA ALA A 36 -16.90 -5.36 -2.10
C ALA A 36 -17.23 -5.95 -3.49
N THR A 37 -16.38 -5.68 -4.50
CA THR A 37 -16.65 -6.06 -5.90
C THR A 37 -15.69 -7.12 -6.44
N GLN A 38 -14.59 -7.36 -5.74
CA GLN A 38 -13.45 -8.17 -6.20
C GLN A 38 -12.79 -7.62 -7.48
N ASP A 39 -13.01 -6.34 -7.77
CA ASP A 39 -12.32 -5.67 -8.87
C ASP A 39 -10.87 -5.37 -8.48
N VAL A 40 -9.98 -5.45 -9.46
CA VAL A 40 -8.57 -5.09 -9.32
C VAL A 40 -8.36 -3.68 -9.84
N CYS A 41 -7.83 -2.82 -9.00
CA CYS A 41 -7.48 -1.45 -9.32
C CYS A 41 -5.99 -1.37 -9.58
N VAL A 42 -5.58 -0.57 -10.56
CA VAL A 42 -4.18 -0.35 -10.87
C VAL A 42 -3.95 1.14 -11.12
N GLY A 43 -2.91 1.70 -10.49
CA GLY A 43 -2.54 3.09 -10.67
C GLY A 43 -1.76 3.29 -11.97
N CYS A 44 -2.05 4.36 -12.71
CA CYS A 44 -1.43 4.66 -13.99
C CYS A 44 -0.48 5.87 -13.90
N SER A 45 0.48 5.90 -14.82
CA SER A 45 1.48 6.99 -14.93
C SER A 45 0.92 8.35 -15.32
N ASN A 46 -0.33 8.40 -15.77
CA ASN A 46 -1.04 9.64 -16.08
C ASN A 46 -1.91 10.15 -14.90
N GLY A 47 -1.82 9.49 -13.73
CA GLY A 47 -2.60 9.85 -12.56
C GLY A 47 -4.00 9.25 -12.50
N ASP A 48 -4.39 8.42 -13.47
CA ASP A 48 -5.68 7.71 -13.46
C ASP A 48 -5.60 6.37 -12.73
N ILE A 49 -6.74 5.87 -12.25
CA ILE A 49 -6.92 4.49 -11.78
C ILE A 49 -7.64 3.68 -12.86
N ALA A 50 -7.03 2.59 -13.30
CA ALA A 50 -7.66 1.59 -14.15
C ALA A 50 -8.33 0.52 -13.29
N VAL A 51 -9.62 0.26 -13.53
CA VAL A 51 -10.43 -0.72 -12.77
C VAL A 51 -10.72 -1.93 -13.66
N PHE A 52 -10.28 -3.09 -13.21
CA PHE A 52 -10.40 -4.36 -13.92
C PHE A 52 -11.35 -5.29 -13.19
N GLN A 53 -12.35 -5.78 -13.92
CA GLN A 53 -13.18 -6.87 -13.45
C GLN A 53 -12.50 -8.20 -13.76
N MET A 54 -12.44 -9.09 -12.77
CA MET A 54 -11.96 -10.46 -12.96
C MET A 54 -13.10 -11.34 -13.47
N ALA A 55 -13.01 -11.76 -14.72
CA ALA A 55 -13.99 -12.67 -15.33
C ALA A 55 -13.82 -14.11 -14.79
N ALA A 56 -14.90 -14.90 -14.84
CA ALA A 56 -14.91 -16.29 -14.35
C ALA A 56 -13.87 -17.21 -15.04
N ASN A 57 -13.39 -16.85 -16.24
CA ASN A 57 -12.31 -17.53 -16.94
C ASN A 57 -10.90 -17.04 -16.53
N SER A 58 -10.81 -16.33 -15.41
CA SER A 58 -9.57 -15.77 -14.85
C SER A 58 -8.88 -14.74 -15.75
N ASN A 59 -9.61 -14.11 -16.66
CA ASN A 59 -9.13 -12.96 -17.42
C ASN A 59 -9.51 -11.65 -16.74
N ALA A 60 -8.58 -10.69 -16.74
CA ALA A 60 -8.85 -9.32 -16.34
C ALA A 60 -9.42 -8.54 -17.53
N ARG A 61 -10.54 -7.83 -17.31
CA ARG A 61 -11.15 -6.96 -18.32
C ARG A 61 -11.23 -5.54 -17.78
N LEU A 62 -10.69 -4.57 -18.52
CA LEU A 62 -10.87 -3.16 -18.19
C LEU A 62 -12.37 -2.83 -18.20
N GLN A 63 -12.86 -2.37 -17.05
CA GLN A 63 -14.24 -1.95 -16.87
C GLN A 63 -14.38 -0.44 -17.07
N ARG A 64 -13.48 0.34 -16.44
CA ARG A 64 -13.44 1.80 -16.52
C ARG A 64 -12.09 2.36 -16.08
N THR A 65 -11.85 3.61 -16.45
CA THR A 65 -10.74 4.44 -15.98
C THR A 65 -11.29 5.61 -15.18
N VAL A 66 -10.74 5.84 -13.99
CA VAL A 66 -11.13 6.90 -13.06
C VAL A 66 -10.05 7.96 -13.04
N LYS A 67 -10.40 9.21 -13.32
CA LYS A 67 -9.46 10.33 -13.21
C LYS A 67 -9.37 10.77 -11.75
N CYS A 68 -8.16 10.88 -11.22
CA CYS A 68 -7.97 11.11 -9.79
C CYS A 68 -6.79 12.00 -9.42
N HIS A 69 -5.58 11.70 -9.90
CA HIS A 69 -4.36 12.43 -9.56
C HIS A 69 -3.86 13.23 -10.78
N GLU A 70 -3.18 14.35 -10.50
CA GLU A 70 -2.47 15.12 -11.54
C GLU A 70 -1.04 14.60 -11.75
N ALA A 71 -0.54 13.78 -10.82
CA ALA A 71 0.78 13.15 -10.86
C ALA A 71 0.66 11.62 -10.99
N PRO A 72 1.71 10.92 -11.44
CA PRO A 72 1.71 9.47 -11.54
C PRO A 72 1.35 8.80 -10.21
N ILE A 73 0.44 7.82 -10.25
CA ILE A 73 0.12 7.02 -9.06
C ILE A 73 1.31 6.10 -8.77
N SER A 74 1.77 6.14 -7.52
CA SER A 74 2.95 5.45 -7.03
C SER A 74 2.61 4.21 -6.20
N THR A 75 1.44 4.21 -5.55
CA THR A 75 1.00 3.13 -4.67
C THR A 75 -0.52 3.12 -4.49
N MET A 76 -1.07 1.95 -4.16
CA MET A 76 -2.49 1.76 -3.87
C MET A 76 -2.67 0.70 -2.79
N THR A 77 -3.74 0.81 -2.03
CA THR A 77 -4.19 -0.23 -1.10
C THR A 77 -5.71 -0.28 -1.06
N GLY A 78 -6.27 -1.42 -0.67
CA GLY A 78 -7.70 -1.63 -0.51
C GLY A 78 -7.99 -2.26 0.84
N GLY A 79 -9.17 -1.99 1.36
CA GLY A 79 -9.65 -2.60 2.59
C GLY A 79 -11.14 -2.34 2.78
N GLY A 80 -11.92 -3.41 2.90
CA GLY A 80 -13.37 -3.32 3.01
C GLY A 80 -13.96 -2.61 1.78
N ASP A 81 -14.76 -1.57 2.04
CA ASP A 81 -15.41 -0.78 0.97
C ASP A 81 -14.57 0.43 0.52
N LEU A 82 -13.30 0.52 0.94
CA LEU A 82 -12.42 1.64 0.66
C LEU A 82 -11.22 1.25 -0.18
N VAL A 83 -10.78 2.20 -0.99
CA VAL A 83 -9.53 2.15 -1.75
C VAL A 83 -8.77 3.42 -1.45
N ALA A 84 -7.45 3.33 -1.27
CA ALA A 84 -6.58 4.50 -1.19
C ALA A 84 -5.52 4.46 -2.30
N SER A 85 -5.18 5.63 -2.81
CA SER A 85 -4.13 5.83 -3.81
C SER A 85 -3.18 6.93 -3.34
N GLY A 86 -1.89 6.76 -3.64
CA GLY A 86 -0.85 7.75 -3.38
C GLY A 86 -0.12 8.06 -4.68
N ASP A 87 0.34 9.29 -4.85
CA ASP A 87 1.08 9.72 -6.04
C ASP A 87 2.52 10.17 -5.75
N ASP A 88 3.25 10.45 -6.83
CA ASP A 88 4.63 10.92 -6.81
C ASP A 88 4.82 12.33 -6.22
N GLU A 89 3.75 13.11 -6.02
CA GLU A 89 3.78 14.41 -5.32
C GLU A 89 3.38 14.28 -3.83
N GLY A 90 3.07 13.06 -3.39
CA GLY A 90 2.72 12.73 -2.01
C GLY A 90 1.25 12.96 -1.69
N GLN A 91 0.40 13.28 -2.66
CA GLN A 91 -1.03 13.36 -2.43
C GLN A 91 -1.58 11.95 -2.21
N VAL A 92 -2.37 11.78 -1.15
CA VAL A 92 -3.10 10.55 -0.87
C VAL A 92 -4.59 10.82 -1.02
N CYS A 93 -5.28 9.99 -1.79
CA CYS A 93 -6.71 10.09 -1.99
C CYS A 93 -7.41 8.83 -1.48
N LEU A 94 -8.59 9.01 -0.90
CA LEU A 94 -9.42 7.93 -0.40
C LEU A 94 -10.72 7.87 -1.19
N TRP A 95 -11.13 6.67 -1.56
CA TRP A 95 -12.26 6.37 -2.45
C TRP A 95 -13.17 5.33 -1.81
N ASN A 96 -14.46 5.37 -2.15
CA ASN A 96 -15.35 4.22 -1.89
C ASN A 96 -15.22 3.17 -3.01
N ALA A 97 -15.90 2.04 -2.87
CA ALA A 97 -15.94 0.97 -3.88
C ALA A 97 -16.49 1.42 -5.26
N GLN A 98 -17.25 2.52 -5.31
CA GLN A 98 -17.76 3.12 -6.54
C GLN A 98 -16.78 4.11 -7.18
N PHE A 99 -15.65 4.38 -6.53
CA PHE A 99 -14.64 5.39 -6.85
C PHE A 99 -15.13 6.84 -6.75
N ASP A 100 -16.09 7.09 -5.86
CA ASP A 100 -16.38 8.45 -5.42
C ASP A 100 -15.32 8.87 -4.39
N GLN A 101 -14.70 10.03 -4.63
CA GLN A 101 -13.68 10.58 -3.75
C GLN A 101 -14.27 10.91 -2.38
N GLN A 102 -13.71 10.30 -1.33
CA GLN A 102 -14.11 10.48 0.06
C GLN A 102 -13.25 11.55 0.76
N ALA A 103 -11.95 11.58 0.46
CA ALA A 103 -11.02 12.54 1.05
C ALA A 103 -9.77 12.72 0.17
N ILE A 104 -9.12 13.88 0.31
CA ILE A 104 -7.78 14.17 -0.25
C ILE A 104 -6.90 14.62 0.92
N PHE A 105 -5.71 14.03 1.01
CA PHE A 105 -4.65 14.42 1.91
C PHE A 105 -3.50 15.00 1.07
N PRO A 106 -3.30 16.33 1.09
CA PRO A 106 -2.27 16.97 0.28
C PRO A 106 -0.85 16.47 0.63
N GLY A 107 -0.06 16.27 -0.41
CA GLY A 107 1.37 15.98 -0.30
C GLY A 107 2.22 17.23 -0.14
N GLU A 108 3.50 17.00 0.11
CA GLU A 108 4.53 18.06 0.23
C GLU A 108 5.55 18.01 -0.93
N GLY A 109 5.15 17.44 -2.07
CA GLY A 109 6.01 17.28 -3.25
C GLY A 109 7.02 16.14 -3.11
N LEU A 110 6.71 15.15 -2.27
CA LEU A 110 7.56 13.97 -2.04
C LEU A 110 6.69 12.71 -2.17
N PRO A 111 7.12 11.70 -2.97
CA PRO A 111 6.28 10.56 -3.28
C PRO A 111 5.71 9.85 -2.06
N CYS A 112 4.43 9.50 -2.13
CA CYS A 112 3.87 8.46 -1.27
C CYS A 112 4.34 7.11 -1.81
N THR A 113 5.11 6.36 -1.04
CA THR A 113 5.81 5.15 -1.54
C THR A 113 5.05 3.87 -1.21
N CYS A 114 4.29 3.88 -0.13
CA CYS A 114 3.53 2.72 0.34
C CYS A 114 2.29 3.15 1.12
N LEU A 115 1.23 2.33 1.02
CA LEU A 115 -0.02 2.49 1.73
C LEU A 115 -0.43 1.16 2.36
N GLY A 116 -1.09 1.21 3.50
CA GLY A 116 -1.72 0.05 4.13
C GLY A 116 -2.94 0.44 4.94
N MET A 117 -3.98 -0.39 4.92
CA MET A 117 -5.26 -0.09 5.56
C MET A 117 -5.59 -1.15 6.62
N HIS A 118 -5.93 -0.72 7.83
CA HIS A 118 -6.43 -1.56 8.91
C HIS A 118 -7.84 -1.08 9.32
N ASN A 119 -8.88 -1.68 8.74
CA ASN A 119 -10.26 -1.23 8.95
C ASN A 119 -10.70 -1.30 10.42
N ASP A 120 -10.36 -2.38 11.13
CA ASP A 120 -10.78 -2.57 12.52
C ASP A 120 -10.08 -1.63 13.51
N ALA A 121 -8.92 -1.09 13.12
CA ALA A 121 -8.17 -0.09 13.87
C ALA A 121 -8.42 1.33 13.33
N ASP A 122 -9.40 1.48 12.42
CA ASP A 122 -9.81 2.74 11.85
C ASP A 122 -8.66 3.53 11.21
N ALA A 123 -7.70 2.85 10.58
CA ALA A 123 -6.42 3.45 10.17
C ALA A 123 -6.06 3.20 8.70
N LEU A 124 -5.65 4.26 8.02
CA LEU A 124 -4.85 4.22 6.79
C LEU A 124 -3.45 4.74 7.10
N VAL A 125 -2.44 3.93 6.81
CA VAL A 125 -1.03 4.29 6.97
C VAL A 125 -0.44 4.64 5.62
N ALA A 126 0.20 5.80 5.52
CA ALA A 126 0.89 6.28 4.33
C ALA A 126 2.37 6.53 4.64
N GLY A 127 3.26 5.88 3.90
CA GLY A 127 4.70 6.10 3.97
C GLY A 127 5.21 6.92 2.79
N PHE A 128 6.24 7.72 3.05
CA PHE A 128 6.77 8.68 2.09
C PHE A 128 8.27 8.50 1.82
N ALA A 129 8.72 9.05 0.70
CA ALA A 129 10.10 8.98 0.22
C ALA A 129 11.14 9.62 1.15
N HIS A 130 10.71 10.45 2.11
CA HIS A 130 11.59 11.12 3.08
C HIS A 130 11.56 10.48 4.48
N GLY A 131 10.96 9.30 4.62
CA GLY A 131 10.98 8.55 5.88
C GLY A 131 9.86 8.90 6.86
N VAL A 132 8.95 9.79 6.48
CA VAL A 132 7.76 10.10 7.29
C VAL A 132 6.66 9.08 7.04
N LEU A 133 5.91 8.78 8.10
CA LEU A 133 4.61 8.12 8.05
C LEU A 133 3.52 9.12 8.42
N ARG A 134 2.37 9.03 7.75
CA ARG A 134 1.12 9.64 8.19
C ARG A 134 0.11 8.55 8.49
N ILE A 135 -0.66 8.75 9.55
CA ILE A 135 -1.79 7.90 9.91
C ILE A 135 -3.04 8.73 9.76
N VAL A 136 -3.95 8.23 8.94
CA VAL A 136 -5.25 8.82 8.69
C VAL A 136 -6.29 7.98 9.41
N GLN A 137 -7.11 8.63 10.21
CA GLN A 137 -8.27 7.99 10.79
C GLN A 137 -9.36 7.86 9.72
N LEU A 138 -9.80 6.64 9.44
CA LEU A 138 -10.74 6.38 8.34
C LEU A 138 -12.12 6.97 8.65
N SER A 139 -12.61 6.91 9.89
CA SER A 139 -13.94 7.39 10.25
C SER A 139 -14.07 8.92 10.16
N THR A 140 -13.05 9.66 10.59
CA THR A 140 -13.04 11.13 10.60
C THR A 140 -12.46 11.73 9.33
N ARG A 141 -11.69 10.95 8.56
CA ARG A 141 -10.94 11.40 7.37
C ARG A 141 -9.92 12.48 7.71
N GLU A 142 -9.28 12.37 8.87
CA GLU A 142 -8.28 13.32 9.36
C GLU A 142 -6.93 12.64 9.53
N VAL A 143 -5.85 13.38 9.26
CA VAL A 143 -4.49 12.94 9.63
C VAL A 143 -4.36 13.09 11.13
N THR A 144 -4.23 11.98 11.85
CA THR A 144 -4.14 11.95 13.32
C THR A 144 -2.71 11.87 13.82
N VAL A 145 -1.81 11.30 13.02
CA VAL A 145 -0.39 11.15 13.37
C VAL A 145 0.48 11.47 12.17
N GLU A 146 1.59 12.17 12.43
CA GLU A 146 2.73 12.30 11.53
C GLU A 146 4.00 11.98 12.31
N VAL A 147 4.81 11.03 11.81
CA VAL A 147 6.01 10.57 12.51
C VAL A 147 7.18 10.42 11.55
N ALA A 148 8.35 10.93 11.93
CA ALA A 148 9.62 10.67 11.27
C ALA A 148 10.10 9.24 11.60
N ALA A 149 9.51 8.26 10.92
CA ALA A 149 9.70 6.84 11.18
C ALA A 149 11.09 6.33 10.79
N HIS A 150 11.62 6.83 9.68
CA HIS A 150 12.88 6.43 9.07
C HIS A 150 13.70 7.64 8.66
N SER A 151 15.02 7.46 8.52
CA SER A 151 15.94 8.51 8.08
C SER A 151 16.07 8.62 6.56
N ARG A 152 15.45 7.68 5.83
CA ARG A 152 15.44 7.59 4.36
C ARG A 152 14.08 7.09 3.88
N CYS A 153 13.94 6.92 2.57
CA CYS A 153 12.75 6.41 1.90
C CYS A 153 12.18 5.17 2.58
N ILE A 154 10.88 5.20 2.90
CA ILE A 154 10.15 4.00 3.30
C ILE A 154 9.87 3.22 2.02
N MET A 155 10.45 2.04 1.89
CA MET A 155 10.41 1.26 0.66
C MET A 155 9.15 0.42 0.56
N ALA A 156 8.70 -0.13 1.68
CA ALA A 156 7.46 -0.90 1.76
C ALA A 156 6.90 -0.86 3.18
N LEU A 157 5.59 -1.12 3.24
CA LEU A 157 4.83 -1.28 4.46
C LEU A 157 3.85 -2.43 4.24
N ASP A 158 3.59 -3.20 5.30
CA ASP A 158 2.45 -4.11 5.34
C ASP A 158 1.72 -4.00 6.66
N VAL A 159 0.41 -4.20 6.61
CA VAL A 159 -0.48 -4.19 7.77
C VAL A 159 -0.83 -5.62 8.12
N HIS A 160 -0.78 -5.93 9.41
CA HIS A 160 -1.14 -7.27 9.87
C HIS A 160 -2.66 -7.51 9.68
N PRO A 161 -3.10 -8.70 9.26
CA PRO A 161 -4.48 -8.92 8.83
C PRO A 161 -5.55 -8.86 9.94
N THR A 162 -5.17 -8.94 11.22
CA THR A 162 -6.12 -8.98 12.35
C THR A 162 -5.69 -8.16 13.56
N GLN A 163 -4.43 -8.29 13.97
CA GLN A 163 -3.85 -7.46 15.02
C GLN A 163 -3.59 -6.03 14.55
N PRO A 164 -3.80 -5.01 15.42
CA PRO A 164 -3.61 -3.59 15.11
C PRO A 164 -2.12 -3.23 15.08
N ILE A 165 -1.34 -3.86 14.20
CA ILE A 165 0.08 -3.60 14.00
C ILE A 165 0.40 -3.48 12.51
N PHE A 166 1.48 -2.76 12.21
CA PHE A 166 2.03 -2.69 10.86
C PHE A 166 3.56 -2.73 10.90
N THR A 167 4.17 -3.09 9.79
CA THR A 167 5.63 -3.14 9.63
C THR A 167 6.09 -2.25 8.49
N THR A 168 7.24 -1.62 8.65
CA THR A 168 7.89 -0.78 7.63
C THR A 168 9.31 -1.23 7.39
N VAL A 169 9.77 -1.07 6.16
CA VAL A 169 11.18 -1.25 5.77
C VAL A 169 11.67 -0.05 4.98
N SER A 170 12.94 0.30 5.13
CA SER A 170 13.52 1.51 4.55
C SER A 170 14.91 1.28 3.97
N GLU A 171 15.32 2.18 3.07
CA GLU A 171 16.71 2.32 2.61
C GLU A 171 17.70 2.65 3.75
N ASP A 172 17.21 3.04 4.92
CA ASP A 172 18.04 3.24 6.11
C ASP A 172 18.50 1.95 6.80
N THR A 173 18.18 0.79 6.22
CA THR A 173 18.52 -0.57 6.67
C THR A 173 17.71 -1.08 7.87
N TYR A 174 16.70 -0.34 8.32
CA TYR A 174 15.84 -0.79 9.41
C TYR A 174 14.54 -1.42 8.90
N MET A 175 14.13 -2.48 9.59
CA MET A 175 12.75 -2.93 9.67
C MET A 175 12.17 -2.47 11.01
N LYS A 176 10.96 -1.92 11.01
CA LYS A 176 10.28 -1.45 12.22
C LYS A 176 8.87 -2.01 12.29
N VAL A 177 8.42 -2.36 13.50
CA VAL A 177 7.04 -2.78 13.77
C VAL A 177 6.40 -1.76 14.70
N TRP A 178 5.18 -1.38 14.36
CA TRP A 178 4.43 -0.32 15.00
C TRP A 178 3.10 -0.87 15.48
N ALA A 179 2.66 -0.44 16.66
CA ALA A 179 1.30 -0.63 17.14
C ALA A 179 0.42 0.54 16.70
N LEU A 180 -0.78 0.24 16.23
CA LEU A 180 -1.86 1.19 15.98
C LEU A 180 -2.73 1.31 17.25
N PRO A 181 -3.43 2.45 17.43
CA PRO A 181 -4.44 2.59 18.46
C PRO A 181 -5.45 1.44 18.37
N ASP A 182 -5.69 0.76 19.49
CA ASP A 182 -6.76 -0.23 19.58
C ASP A 182 -8.09 0.52 19.68
N SER A 183 -9.07 0.14 18.85
CA SER A 183 -10.40 0.73 18.89
C SER A 183 -11.15 0.39 20.19
N GLU A 184 -10.78 -0.69 20.88
CA GLU A 184 -11.33 -1.08 22.19
C GLU A 184 -10.59 -0.45 23.37
N ASP A 185 -9.26 -0.31 23.31
CA ASP A 185 -8.47 0.34 24.35
C ASP A 185 -8.17 1.82 24.03
N LYS A 186 -9.15 2.67 24.33
CA LYS A 186 -9.05 4.13 24.20
C LYS A 186 -7.93 4.77 25.05
N SER A 187 -7.26 4.02 25.92
CA SER A 187 -6.10 4.54 26.67
C SER A 187 -4.83 4.58 25.81
N ALA A 188 -4.72 3.71 24.80
CA ALA A 188 -3.66 3.73 23.80
C ALA A 188 -4.05 4.65 22.64
N SER A 189 -3.87 5.97 22.82
CA SER A 189 -4.24 6.98 21.82
C SER A 189 -3.17 7.21 20.74
N GLU A 190 -2.04 6.51 20.78
CA GLU A 190 -0.86 6.87 19.99
C GLU A 190 -0.27 5.67 19.24
N VAL A 191 0.24 5.94 18.03
CA VAL A 191 1.07 4.99 17.31
C VAL A 191 2.42 4.85 18.01
N ALA A 192 2.81 3.61 18.31
CA ALA A 192 4.02 3.33 19.06
C ALA A 192 4.96 2.39 18.30
N LEU A 193 6.26 2.70 18.29
CA LEU A 193 7.29 1.77 17.85
C LEU A 193 7.43 0.65 18.88
N ILE A 194 7.13 -0.59 18.49
CA ILE A 194 7.18 -1.75 19.40
C ILE A 194 8.34 -2.69 19.11
N TYR A 195 8.93 -2.61 17.92
CA TYR A 195 10.13 -3.37 17.55
C TYR A 195 10.91 -2.65 16.46
N GLU A 196 12.23 -2.75 16.50
CA GLU A 196 13.08 -2.38 15.37
C GLU A 196 14.26 -3.33 15.25
N GLU A 197 14.66 -3.61 14.02
CA GLU A 197 15.86 -4.38 13.73
C GLU A 197 16.63 -3.77 12.57
N ARG A 198 17.93 -3.62 12.78
CA ARG A 198 18.86 -3.21 11.74
C ARG A 198 19.32 -4.43 10.95
N VAL A 199 19.09 -4.42 9.66
CA VAL A 199 19.56 -5.43 8.72
C VAL A 199 20.82 -4.91 8.02
N GLU A 200 21.98 -5.31 8.52
CA GLU A 200 23.25 -4.83 7.99
C GLU A 200 23.46 -5.22 6.52
N ASP A 201 24.06 -4.29 5.76
CA ASP A 201 24.47 -4.46 4.36
C ASP A 201 23.36 -4.91 3.40
N ARG A 202 22.09 -4.57 3.68
CA ARG A 202 20.95 -4.88 2.81
C ARG A 202 20.00 -3.69 2.67
N PHE A 203 19.62 -3.38 1.43
CA PHE A 203 18.52 -2.46 1.16
C PHE A 203 17.22 -3.24 1.11
N LEU A 204 16.40 -3.12 2.14
CA LEU A 204 15.10 -3.79 2.18
C LEU A 204 14.16 -3.15 1.15
N THR A 205 13.51 -3.95 0.33
CA THR A 205 12.68 -3.49 -0.81
C THR A 205 11.22 -3.89 -0.71
N GLY A 206 10.90 -4.89 0.12
CA GLY A 206 9.55 -5.39 0.31
C GLY A 206 9.42 -6.05 1.66
N VAL A 207 8.23 -5.96 2.25
CA VAL A 207 7.90 -6.58 3.53
C VAL A 207 6.45 -7.07 3.51
N GLN A 208 6.17 -8.21 4.15
CA GLN A 208 4.82 -8.71 4.39
C GLN A 208 4.73 -9.46 5.70
N PHE A 209 3.59 -9.36 6.38
CA PHE A 209 3.15 -10.34 7.37
C PHE A 209 2.68 -11.61 6.68
N THR A 210 2.82 -12.75 7.36
CA THR A 210 2.10 -13.95 6.95
C THR A 210 0.59 -13.76 7.13
N ARG A 211 -0.19 -14.42 6.28
CA ARG A 211 -1.65 -14.41 6.35
C ARG A 211 -2.22 -15.63 7.11
N ASP A 212 -1.36 -16.36 7.82
CA ASP A 212 -1.72 -17.50 8.66
C ASP A 212 -2.19 -17.09 10.07
N GLY A 213 -2.23 -15.78 10.35
CA GLY A 213 -2.62 -15.21 11.64
C GLY A 213 -1.46 -15.09 12.65
N SER A 214 -0.24 -15.48 12.28
CA SER A 214 0.95 -15.20 13.08
C SER A 214 1.51 -13.80 12.79
N GLU A 215 2.29 -13.27 13.73
CA GLU A 215 3.02 -12.00 13.58
C GLU A 215 4.32 -12.17 12.77
N ARG A 216 4.46 -13.27 12.02
CA ARG A 216 5.70 -13.55 11.28
C ARG A 216 5.84 -12.56 10.14
N ILE A 217 7.01 -11.94 10.04
CA ILE A 217 7.35 -10.94 9.03
C ILE A 217 8.34 -11.55 8.05
N LEU A 218 8.12 -11.31 6.75
CA LEU A 218 9.01 -11.68 5.67
C LEU A 218 9.47 -10.40 4.97
N ALA A 219 10.78 -10.24 4.74
CA ALA A 219 11.29 -9.14 3.94
C ALA A 219 12.22 -9.60 2.82
N ALA A 220 12.10 -8.91 1.69
CA ALA A 220 13.01 -9.02 0.56
C ALA A 220 14.00 -7.85 0.58
N ALA A 221 15.19 -8.09 0.05
CA ALA A 221 16.23 -7.08 -0.10
C ALA A 221 16.74 -7.00 -1.54
N TYR A 222 17.16 -5.81 -1.95
CA TYR A 222 17.77 -5.56 -3.25
C TYR A 222 19.04 -6.43 -3.42
N ASP A 223 19.17 -7.04 -4.60
CA ASP A 223 20.29 -7.92 -4.97
C ASP A 223 20.58 -9.07 -3.98
N SER A 224 19.56 -9.47 -3.21
CA SER A 224 19.61 -10.62 -2.31
C SER A 224 18.84 -11.81 -2.89
N LYS A 225 19.41 -13.00 -2.72
CA LYS A 225 18.72 -14.29 -3.01
C LYS A 225 18.04 -14.87 -1.78
N GLU A 226 18.16 -14.20 -0.64
CA GLU A 226 17.65 -14.64 0.64
C GLU A 226 16.39 -13.87 1.02
N LEU A 227 15.43 -14.59 1.58
CA LEU A 227 14.25 -14.05 2.22
C LEU A 227 14.52 -13.98 3.71
N LEU A 228 14.38 -12.78 4.29
CA LEU A 228 14.53 -12.58 5.72
C LEU A 228 13.21 -12.90 6.40
N VAL A 229 13.25 -13.59 7.52
CA VAL A 229 12.07 -14.02 8.26
C VAL A 229 12.28 -13.74 9.74
N TRP A 230 11.34 -13.01 10.34
CA TRP A 230 11.29 -12.76 11.77
C TRP A 230 10.04 -13.42 12.33
N ASP A 231 10.20 -14.10 13.46
CA ASP A 231 9.12 -14.67 14.23
C ASP A 231 9.22 -14.14 15.66
N ARG A 232 8.08 -13.82 16.26
CA ARG A 232 8.04 -13.35 17.63
C ARG A 232 8.08 -14.57 18.54
N ALA A 233 9.20 -14.74 19.25
CA ALA A 233 9.43 -15.87 20.16
C ALA A 233 8.47 -15.88 21.35
#